data_AF-A0A1W9SMN8-F1
#
_entry.id   AF-A0A1W9SMN8-F1
#
_cell.length_a   1.000
_cell.length_b   1.000
_cell.length_c   1.000
_cell.angle_alpha   90.00
_cell.angle_beta   90.00
_cell.angle_gamma   90.00
#
_symmetry.space_group_name_H-M   'P 1'
#
loop_
_entity.id
_entity.type
_entity.pdbx_description
1 polymer ?
#
loop_
_entity_poly.entity_id
_entity_poly.type
_entity_poly.pdbx_seq_one_letter_code
_entity_poly.pdbx_strand_id
1 'polypeptide(L)'
;MQFENNYVLYKYESGIIKKIEKNKKENLSNFSKETLEEIKKQMRTSESLKFLKSLDADLKDPKTLEYMFDYFVKQIKNMALGFSKLPVYYPSERIMISNFADNIFSFIQDNVKIPHCIATFGRVFEIARNEIENYEIPFLKNTTIFKENGRSVININDTKNLPLTQTSSGMQSVIPLALITEYYSKKENICFIIEEPELNLYPSTQKKLSEFFIEKCLKNDNHLIITTHSPYILTAFSNLIEAGNLANSPEATKEKLREIIPEKYWINFDNVSAYYVANGVAKDILDKEERSIDANAIDDVSEEIDEEFNAILDLKYEKK
;
A
#
# COMPACT_ATOMS: atom_id res chain seq x y z
N MET A 1 4.69 0.71 -17.72
CA MET A 1 3.30 0.25 -17.98
C MET A 1 2.37 1.19 -17.23
N GLN A 2 1.53 1.97 -17.90
CA GLN A 2 0.56 2.84 -17.21
C GLN A 2 -0.46 1.95 -16.48
N PHE A 3 -0.57 2.10 -15.16
CA PHE A 3 -1.62 1.48 -14.35
C PHE A 3 -2.98 2.14 -14.68
N GLU A 4 -3.56 1.81 -15.83
CA GLU A 4 -4.95 2.15 -16.20
C GLU A 4 -5.98 1.27 -15.45
N ASN A 5 -5.56 0.20 -14.78
CA ASN A 5 -6.47 -0.79 -14.20
C ASN A 5 -7.26 -0.31 -12.97
N ASN A 6 -6.73 0.64 -12.19
CA ASN A 6 -7.44 1.15 -11.00
C ASN A 6 -8.59 2.12 -11.36
N TYR A 7 -8.48 2.81 -12.50
CA TYR A 7 -9.57 3.64 -13.02
C TYR A 7 -10.74 2.81 -13.53
N VAL A 8 -10.47 1.63 -14.10
CA VAL A 8 -11.51 0.75 -14.61
C VAL A 8 -12.32 0.18 -13.44
N LEU A 9 -11.68 -0.40 -12.42
CA LEU A 9 -12.38 -0.99 -11.27
C LEU A 9 -13.28 0.01 -10.54
N TYR A 10 -12.79 1.20 -10.17
CA TYR A 10 -13.58 2.18 -9.42
C TYR A 10 -14.76 2.77 -10.22
N LYS A 11 -14.58 2.99 -11.53
CA LYS A 11 -15.62 3.52 -12.42
C LYS A 11 -16.63 2.42 -12.80
N TYR A 12 -16.18 1.17 -12.84
CA TYR A 12 -16.99 -0.01 -13.12
C TYR A 12 -17.82 -0.45 -11.91
N GLU A 13 -17.25 -0.46 -10.71
CA GLU A 13 -17.95 -0.78 -9.46
C GLU A 13 -19.01 0.27 -9.11
N SER A 14 -18.67 1.57 -9.20
CA SER A 14 -19.63 2.65 -8.98
C SER A 14 -20.69 2.72 -10.08
N GLY A 15 -20.35 2.33 -11.31
CA GLY A 15 -21.28 2.23 -12.44
C GLY A 15 -22.26 1.07 -12.28
N ILE A 16 -21.77 -0.12 -11.93
CA ILE A 16 -22.58 -1.33 -11.74
C ILE A 16 -23.51 -1.18 -10.54
N ILE A 17 -23.01 -0.71 -9.40
CA ILE A 17 -23.83 -0.53 -8.19
C ILE A 17 -24.94 0.51 -8.44
N LYS A 18 -24.64 1.65 -9.06
CA LYS A 18 -25.66 2.66 -9.41
C LYS A 18 -26.68 2.14 -10.43
N LYS A 19 -26.27 1.31 -11.40
CA LYS A 19 -27.16 0.73 -12.41
C LYS A 19 -28.06 -0.34 -11.79
N ILE A 20 -27.54 -1.14 -10.86
CA ILE A 20 -28.29 -2.13 -10.07
C ILE A 20 -29.33 -1.43 -9.18
N GLU A 21 -28.96 -0.37 -8.46
CA GLU A 21 -29.88 0.39 -7.61
C GLU A 21 -30.96 1.14 -8.42
N LYS A 22 -30.60 1.64 -9.60
CA LYS A 22 -31.57 2.25 -10.53
C LYS A 22 -32.56 1.23 -11.07
N ASN A 23 -32.08 0.06 -11.48
CA ASN A 23 -32.93 -1.01 -12.03
C ASN A 23 -33.81 -1.68 -10.95
N LYS A 24 -33.39 -1.71 -9.67
CA LYS A 24 -34.24 -2.12 -8.52
C LYS A 24 -35.50 -1.25 -8.39
N LYS A 25 -35.43 0.03 -8.79
CA LYS A 25 -36.58 0.95 -8.78
C LYS A 25 -37.54 0.77 -9.96
N GLU A 26 -37.11 0.18 -11.07
CA GLU A 26 -37.87 0.20 -12.33
C GLU A 26 -38.72 -1.07 -12.60
N ASN A 27 -38.31 -2.26 -12.15
CA ASN A 27 -39.17 -3.46 -11.99
C ASN A 27 -38.34 -4.70 -11.60
N LEU A 28 -38.71 -5.41 -10.54
CA LEU A 28 -38.02 -6.63 -10.06
C LEU A 28 -38.18 -7.85 -11.00
N SER A 29 -39.24 -7.91 -11.81
CA SER A 29 -39.55 -9.05 -12.68
C SER A 29 -38.72 -9.10 -13.97
N ASN A 30 -38.42 -7.94 -14.57
CA ASN A 30 -37.60 -7.84 -15.80
C ASN A 30 -36.09 -7.92 -15.53
N PHE A 31 -35.68 -8.03 -14.26
CA PHE A 31 -34.28 -8.14 -13.86
C PHE A 31 -33.68 -9.54 -14.19
N SER A 32 -34.52 -10.50 -14.57
CA SER A 32 -34.17 -11.91 -14.69
C SER A 32 -33.89 -12.34 -16.13
N LYS A 33 -32.60 -12.28 -16.52
CA LYS A 33 -31.87 -13.12 -17.49
C LYS A 33 -30.80 -12.32 -18.23
N GLU A 34 -31.17 -11.17 -18.82
CA GLU A 34 -30.22 -10.36 -19.59
C GLU A 34 -29.10 -9.78 -18.71
N THR A 35 -29.45 -9.20 -17.56
CA THR A 35 -28.48 -8.69 -16.59
C THR A 35 -27.61 -9.80 -16.00
N LEU A 36 -28.18 -10.99 -15.79
CA LEU A 36 -27.47 -12.17 -15.28
C LEU A 36 -26.48 -12.72 -16.30
N GLU A 37 -26.85 -12.78 -17.58
CA GLU A 37 -25.96 -13.15 -18.69
C GLU A 37 -24.82 -12.13 -18.87
N GLU A 38 -25.12 -10.84 -18.72
CA GLU A 38 -24.11 -9.78 -18.81
C GLU A 38 -23.12 -9.81 -17.64
N ILE A 39 -23.60 -10.09 -16.42
CA ILE A 39 -22.78 -10.32 -15.22
C ILE A 39 -21.94 -11.61 -15.34
N LYS A 40 -22.53 -12.71 -15.83
CA LYS A 40 -21.81 -13.99 -16.09
C LYS A 40 -20.68 -13.81 -17.11
N LYS A 41 -20.87 -12.95 -18.11
CA LYS A 41 -19.86 -12.64 -19.14
C LYS A 41 -18.67 -11.84 -18.58
N GLN A 42 -18.88 -11.12 -17.48
CA GLN A 42 -17.91 -10.21 -16.87
C GLN A 42 -17.16 -10.83 -15.67
N MET A 43 -17.70 -11.86 -15.01
CA MET A 43 -17.02 -12.59 -13.93
C MET A 43 -16.21 -13.79 -14.48
N ARG A 44 -14.88 -13.80 -14.27
CA ARG A 44 -13.94 -14.81 -14.82
C ARG A 44 -13.41 -15.85 -13.81
N THR A 45 -14.04 -16.06 -12.66
CA THR A 45 -13.63 -17.11 -11.70
C THR A 45 -14.69 -18.21 -11.56
N SER A 46 -14.21 -19.46 -11.45
CA SER A 46 -15.02 -20.68 -11.55
C SER A 46 -16.00 -20.93 -10.39
N GLU A 47 -15.82 -20.26 -9.25
CA GLU A 47 -16.68 -20.41 -8.06
C GLU A 47 -17.96 -19.58 -8.15
N SER A 48 -17.87 -18.34 -8.65
CA SER A 48 -19.02 -17.44 -8.84
C SER A 48 -20.03 -18.01 -9.83
N LEU A 49 -19.54 -18.72 -10.86
CA LEU A 49 -20.35 -19.43 -11.86
C LEU A 49 -21.08 -20.66 -11.28
N LYS A 50 -20.52 -21.35 -10.27
CA LYS A 50 -21.18 -22.47 -9.58
C LYS A 50 -22.33 -21.97 -8.71
N PHE A 51 -22.12 -20.86 -7.99
CA PHE A 51 -23.14 -20.22 -7.15
C PHE A 51 -24.29 -19.64 -7.98
N LEU A 52 -24.00 -18.97 -9.10
CA LEU A 52 -25.02 -18.45 -10.01
C LEU A 52 -25.87 -19.57 -10.66
N LYS A 53 -25.25 -20.72 -10.96
CA LYS A 53 -26.00 -21.90 -11.48
C LYS A 53 -26.92 -22.53 -10.43
N SER A 54 -26.59 -22.44 -9.14
CA SER A 54 -27.51 -22.88 -8.07
C SER A 54 -28.69 -21.93 -7.84
N LEU A 55 -28.63 -20.68 -8.32
CA LEU A 55 -29.73 -19.72 -8.20
C LEU A 55 -30.88 -19.92 -9.21
N ASP A 56 -30.63 -20.59 -10.33
CA ASP A 56 -31.67 -20.83 -11.37
C ASP A 56 -32.78 -21.81 -10.91
N ALA A 57 -32.57 -22.52 -9.79
CA ALA A 57 -33.46 -23.59 -9.35
C ALA A 57 -34.67 -23.14 -8.50
N ASP A 58 -34.61 -22.00 -7.79
CA ASP A 58 -35.61 -21.66 -6.76
C ASP A 58 -36.16 -20.21 -6.87
N LEU A 59 -36.71 -19.86 -8.04
CA LEU A 59 -37.30 -18.54 -8.29
C LEU A 59 -38.81 -18.63 -8.50
N LYS A 60 -39.60 -18.73 -7.42
CA LYS A 60 -41.08 -18.63 -7.51
C LYS A 60 -41.74 -17.67 -6.52
N ASP A 61 -41.04 -17.21 -5.47
CA ASP A 61 -41.59 -16.29 -4.48
C ASP A 61 -40.85 -14.92 -4.48
N PRO A 62 -41.56 -13.79 -4.69
CA PRO A 62 -40.96 -12.45 -4.73
C PRO A 62 -40.19 -12.03 -3.46
N LYS A 63 -40.62 -12.49 -2.27
CA LYS A 63 -39.94 -12.16 -1.00
C LYS A 63 -38.63 -12.94 -0.84
N THR A 64 -38.63 -14.19 -1.27
CA THR A 64 -37.43 -15.04 -1.31
C THR A 64 -36.40 -14.47 -2.29
N LEU A 65 -36.86 -13.99 -3.44
CA LEU A 65 -36.08 -13.24 -4.43
C LEU A 65 -35.43 -11.98 -3.84
N GLU A 66 -36.18 -11.18 -3.10
CA GLU A 66 -35.69 -9.96 -2.47
C GLU A 66 -34.63 -10.26 -1.39
N TYR A 67 -34.86 -11.28 -0.57
CA TYR A 67 -33.89 -11.74 0.42
C TYR A 67 -32.60 -12.29 -0.20
N MET A 68 -32.73 -13.13 -1.24
CA MET A 68 -31.59 -13.67 -1.98
C MET A 68 -30.81 -12.58 -2.71
N PHE A 69 -31.50 -11.56 -3.21
CA PHE A 69 -30.87 -10.39 -3.84
C PHE A 69 -30.11 -9.54 -2.82
N ASP A 70 -30.70 -9.25 -1.66
CA ASP A 70 -30.00 -8.54 -0.58
C ASP A 70 -28.81 -9.37 -0.06
N TYR A 71 -28.93 -10.69 0.01
CA TYR A 71 -27.82 -11.60 0.33
C TYR A 71 -26.73 -11.58 -0.75
N PHE A 72 -27.08 -11.57 -2.04
CA PHE A 72 -26.14 -11.48 -3.14
C PHE A 72 -25.42 -10.14 -3.20
N VAL A 73 -26.14 -9.02 -3.02
CA VAL A 73 -25.55 -7.68 -2.88
C VAL A 73 -24.67 -7.61 -1.65
N LYS A 74 -25.06 -8.26 -0.54
CA LYS A 74 -24.22 -8.38 0.65
C LYS A 74 -22.98 -9.24 0.39
N GLN A 75 -23.05 -10.28 -0.42
CA GLN A 75 -21.89 -11.10 -0.79
C GLN A 75 -20.96 -10.38 -1.77
N ILE A 76 -21.47 -9.67 -2.77
CA ILE A 76 -20.65 -8.79 -3.62
C ILE A 76 -20.03 -7.66 -2.79
N LYS A 77 -20.79 -7.07 -1.86
CA LYS A 77 -20.23 -6.14 -0.88
C LYS A 77 -19.16 -6.83 -0.05
N ASN A 78 -19.39 -8.01 0.53
CA ASN A 78 -18.42 -8.75 1.35
C ASN A 78 -17.15 -9.14 0.56
N MET A 79 -17.29 -9.48 -0.72
CA MET A 79 -16.19 -9.81 -1.61
C MET A 79 -15.40 -8.56 -2.02
N ALA A 80 -16.07 -7.41 -2.19
CA ALA A 80 -15.43 -6.10 -2.27
C ALA A 80 -14.91 -5.58 -0.91
N LEU A 81 -15.44 -6.10 0.21
CA LEU A 81 -15.16 -5.76 1.61
C LEU A 81 -14.19 -6.75 2.28
N GLY A 82 -13.42 -7.55 1.53
CA GLY A 82 -12.21 -8.15 2.10
C GLY A 82 -11.34 -7.08 2.77
N PHE A 83 -11.40 -5.86 2.24
CA PHE A 83 -11.02 -4.63 2.92
C PHE A 83 -12.28 -3.89 3.37
N SER A 84 -12.53 -3.81 4.68
CA SER A 84 -13.70 -3.10 5.23
C SER A 84 -13.74 -1.60 4.87
N LYS A 85 -12.63 -1.04 4.35
CA LYS A 85 -12.41 0.37 3.99
C LYS A 85 -11.61 0.47 2.69
N LEU A 86 -11.83 1.56 1.94
CA LEU A 86 -11.07 1.87 0.72
C LEU A 86 -9.55 1.90 1.02
N PRO A 87 -8.71 1.35 0.13
CA PRO A 87 -7.27 1.37 0.31
C PRO A 87 -6.73 2.80 0.34
N VAL A 88 -5.69 3.01 1.13
CA VAL A 88 -4.95 4.28 1.21
C VAL A 88 -3.75 4.16 0.29
N TYR A 89 -3.77 4.92 -0.80
CA TYR A 89 -2.72 4.91 -1.83
C TYR A 89 -1.73 6.05 -1.64
N TYR A 90 -0.44 5.74 -1.69
CA TYR A 90 0.67 6.66 -1.52
C TYR A 90 1.47 6.69 -2.82
N PRO A 91 1.33 7.74 -3.65
CA PRO A 91 2.06 7.85 -4.91
C PRO A 91 3.56 8.08 -4.67
N SER A 92 4.39 7.72 -5.66
CA SER A 92 5.83 8.00 -5.65
C SER A 92 6.11 9.51 -5.73
N GLU A 93 5.24 10.27 -6.42
CA GLU A 93 5.36 11.73 -6.58
C GLU A 93 4.80 12.53 -5.40
N ARG A 94 4.51 11.88 -4.26
CA ARG A 94 3.97 12.52 -3.03
C ARG A 94 4.79 13.69 -2.50
N ILE A 95 6.06 13.81 -2.88
CA ILE A 95 6.88 14.98 -2.58
C ILE A 95 6.26 16.30 -3.06
N MET A 96 5.42 16.29 -4.10
CA MET A 96 4.75 17.49 -4.61
C MET A 96 3.77 18.12 -3.61
N ILE A 97 3.32 17.37 -2.61
CA ILE A 97 2.26 17.80 -1.69
C ILE A 97 2.69 18.97 -0.81
N SER A 98 3.96 19.01 -0.38
CA SER A 98 4.52 20.14 0.35
C SER A 98 4.38 21.44 -0.47
N ASN A 99 4.65 21.37 -1.78
CA ASN A 99 4.66 22.52 -2.68
C ASN A 99 3.26 23.03 -3.07
N PHE A 100 2.23 22.17 -3.03
CA PHE A 100 0.87 22.60 -3.33
C PHE A 100 0.29 23.54 -2.28
N ALA A 101 0.70 23.39 -1.01
CA ALA A 101 0.15 24.22 0.08
C ALA A 101 0.28 25.72 -0.20
N ASP A 102 1.39 26.15 -0.81
CA ASP A 102 1.65 27.57 -1.10
C ASP A 102 1.17 28.00 -2.50
N ASN A 103 0.91 27.07 -3.43
CA ASN A 103 0.71 27.38 -4.86
C ASN A 103 -0.58 26.83 -5.47
N ILE A 104 -1.47 26.21 -4.69
CA ILE A 104 -2.65 25.50 -5.24
C ILE A 104 -3.55 26.39 -6.10
N PHE A 105 -3.72 27.67 -5.75
CA PHE A 105 -4.55 28.60 -6.52
C PHE A 105 -3.94 28.95 -7.87
N SER A 106 -2.61 29.06 -7.96
CA SER A 106 -1.91 29.27 -9.23
C SER A 106 -2.12 28.08 -10.16
N PHE A 107 -1.99 26.84 -9.65
CA PHE A 107 -2.28 25.63 -10.43
C PHE A 107 -3.73 25.60 -10.95
N ILE A 108 -4.69 26.03 -10.12
CA ILE A 108 -6.10 26.12 -10.52
C ILE A 108 -6.29 27.21 -11.59
N GLN A 109 -5.69 28.40 -11.41
CA GLN A 109 -5.77 29.51 -12.35
C GLN A 109 -5.18 29.15 -13.71
N ASP A 110 -4.05 28.44 -13.71
CA ASP A 110 -3.35 28.00 -14.91
C ASP A 110 -3.94 26.72 -15.51
N ASN A 111 -5.04 26.21 -14.94
CA ASN A 111 -5.74 25.00 -15.38
C ASN A 111 -4.83 23.76 -15.47
N VAL A 112 -3.88 23.67 -14.54
CA VAL A 112 -2.95 22.53 -14.45
C VAL A 112 -3.71 21.32 -13.93
N LYS A 113 -3.65 20.22 -14.69
CA LYS A 113 -4.28 18.96 -14.32
C LYS A 113 -3.46 18.25 -13.25
N ILE A 114 -3.94 18.25 -12.03
CA ILE A 114 -3.35 17.47 -10.93
C ILE A 114 -3.85 16.01 -11.02
N PRO A 115 -2.97 15.00 -11.01
CA PRO A 115 -3.37 13.60 -10.99
C PRO A 115 -4.28 13.28 -9.80
N HIS A 116 -5.30 12.44 -10.01
CA HIS A 116 -6.27 12.10 -8.96
C HIS A 116 -5.64 11.46 -7.72
N CYS A 117 -4.63 10.60 -7.89
CA CYS A 117 -3.91 9.98 -6.78
C CYS A 117 -3.23 11.03 -5.89
N ILE A 118 -2.58 12.02 -6.50
CA ILE A 118 -1.92 13.12 -5.81
C ILE A 118 -2.93 14.01 -5.07
N ALA A 119 -4.04 14.36 -5.74
CA ALA A 119 -5.12 15.13 -5.10
C ALA A 119 -5.74 14.37 -3.92
N THR A 120 -5.94 13.06 -4.06
CA THR A 120 -6.48 12.19 -2.99
C THR A 120 -5.52 12.12 -1.81
N PHE A 121 -4.24 11.91 -2.07
CA PHE A 121 -3.20 11.90 -1.05
C PHE A 121 -3.13 13.25 -0.32
N GLY A 122 -3.15 14.37 -1.05
CA GLY A 122 -3.15 15.71 -0.48
C GLY A 122 -4.35 15.96 0.43
N ARG A 123 -5.56 15.61 -0.01
CA ARG A 123 -6.77 15.68 0.83
C ARG A 123 -6.64 14.88 2.12
N VAL A 124 -6.07 13.69 2.03
CA VAL A 124 -5.88 12.79 3.16
C VAL A 124 -4.81 13.34 4.13
N PHE A 125 -3.73 13.91 3.62
CA PHE A 125 -2.73 14.61 4.42
C PHE A 125 -3.33 15.81 5.15
N GLU A 126 -4.17 16.59 4.49
CA GLU A 126 -4.91 17.71 5.11
C GLU A 126 -5.79 17.25 6.28
N ILE A 127 -6.51 16.12 6.12
CA ILE A 127 -7.29 15.55 7.21
C ILE A 127 -6.36 15.12 8.36
N ALA A 128 -5.31 14.34 8.06
CA ALA A 128 -4.40 13.82 9.06
C ALA A 128 -3.71 14.91 9.89
N ARG A 129 -3.24 16.00 9.26
CA ARG A 129 -2.59 17.13 9.96
C ARG A 129 -3.53 18.03 10.74
N ASN A 130 -4.84 17.93 10.52
CA ASN A 130 -5.84 18.64 11.31
C ASN A 130 -6.30 17.82 12.52
N GLU A 131 -6.30 16.49 12.40
CA GLU A 131 -6.69 15.56 13.47
C GLU A 131 -5.53 15.21 14.41
N ILE A 132 -4.28 15.36 13.95
CA ILE A 132 -3.07 15.10 14.73
C ILE A 132 -2.34 16.42 14.95
N GLU A 133 -2.49 17.00 16.15
CA GLU A 133 -1.92 18.31 16.49
C GLU A 133 -0.38 18.31 16.49
N ASN A 134 0.21 17.26 17.06
CA ASN A 134 1.64 17.09 17.22
C ASN A 134 1.99 15.60 17.04
N TYR A 135 2.99 15.30 16.21
CA TYR A 135 3.44 13.94 15.95
C TYR A 135 4.96 13.85 15.82
N GLU A 136 5.58 13.04 16.68
CA GLU A 136 6.97 12.64 16.55
C GLU A 136 7.10 11.57 15.46
N ILE A 137 8.03 11.78 14.52
CA ILE A 137 8.27 10.88 13.39
C ILE A 137 9.19 9.74 13.84
N PRO A 138 8.69 8.49 14.02
CA PRO A 138 9.43 7.45 14.75
C PRO A 138 10.77 7.03 14.13
N PHE A 139 10.92 7.24 12.82
CA PHE A 139 12.09 6.83 12.06
C PHE A 139 13.04 8.00 11.73
N LEU A 140 12.69 9.23 12.11
CA LEU A 140 13.56 10.41 12.01
C LEU A 140 13.96 10.86 13.42
N LYS A 141 15.24 11.18 13.62
CA LYS A 141 15.76 11.54 14.95
C LYS A 141 15.16 12.87 15.40
N ASN A 142 14.53 12.89 16.59
CA ASN A 142 13.99 14.07 17.27
C ASN A 142 13.28 15.03 16.31
N THR A 143 12.42 14.47 15.46
CA THR A 143 11.72 15.21 14.41
C THR A 143 10.24 15.17 14.68
N THR A 144 9.63 16.33 14.78
CA THR A 144 8.21 16.46 15.12
C THR A 144 7.52 17.34 14.10
N ILE A 145 6.34 16.92 13.64
CA ILE A 145 5.44 17.75 12.84
C ILE A 145 4.31 18.28 13.72
N PHE A 146 4.00 19.56 13.56
CA PHE A 146 2.84 20.20 14.15
C PHE A 146 2.32 21.30 13.23
N LYS A 147 1.14 21.82 13.54
CA LYS A 147 0.52 22.91 12.78
C LYS A 147 0.74 24.26 13.47
N GLU A 148 1.26 25.22 12.74
CA GLU A 148 1.44 26.60 13.20
C GLU A 148 0.93 27.55 12.11
N ASN A 149 0.01 28.46 12.45
CA ASN A 149 -0.56 29.45 11.52
C ASN A 149 -1.11 28.82 10.21
N GLY A 150 -1.75 27.65 10.30
CA GLY A 150 -2.29 26.96 9.13
C GLY A 150 -1.28 26.14 8.32
N ARG A 151 0.02 26.23 8.64
CA ARG A 151 1.10 25.54 7.94
C ARG A 151 1.65 24.38 8.76
N SER A 152 2.18 23.38 8.07
CA SER A 152 2.92 22.28 8.69
C SER A 152 4.35 22.74 8.98
N VAL A 153 4.74 22.72 10.26
CA VAL A 153 6.06 23.07 10.75
C VAL A 153 6.73 21.83 11.31
N ILE A 154 8.01 21.69 11.00
CA ILE A 154 8.88 20.62 11.44
C ILE A 154 9.84 21.17 12.47
N ASN A 155 9.79 20.65 13.69
CA ASN A 155 10.83 20.84 14.68
C ASN A 155 11.87 19.74 14.55
N ILE A 156 13.15 20.12 14.55
CA ILE A 156 14.29 19.19 14.52
C ILE A 156 15.15 19.44 15.75
N ASN A 157 15.41 18.41 16.54
CA ASN A 157 16.24 18.42 17.73
C ASN A 157 15.88 19.53 18.73
N ASP A 158 14.60 19.90 18.88
CA ASP A 158 14.11 20.95 19.78
C ASP A 158 14.76 22.34 19.57
N THR A 159 15.44 22.55 18.44
CA THR A 159 16.30 23.73 18.22
C THR A 159 15.92 24.50 16.97
N LYS A 160 15.26 23.86 16.00
CA LYS A 160 14.95 24.48 14.71
C LYS A 160 13.55 24.15 14.25
N ASN A 161 12.72 25.19 14.06
CA ASN A 161 11.42 25.11 13.41
C ASN A 161 11.57 25.53 11.94
N LEU A 162 11.10 24.68 11.02
CA LEU A 162 11.09 24.95 9.59
C LEU A 162 9.73 24.60 9.00
N PRO A 163 9.19 25.39 8.07
CA PRO A 163 8.08 24.94 7.24
C PRO A 163 8.43 23.62 6.56
N LEU A 164 7.46 22.71 6.41
CA LEU A 164 7.68 21.43 5.71
C LEU A 164 8.30 21.65 4.32
N THR A 165 7.87 22.68 3.60
CA THR A 165 8.39 23.10 2.28
C THR A 165 9.87 23.46 2.25
N GLN A 166 10.47 23.75 3.41
CA GLN A 166 11.89 24.10 3.55
C GLN A 166 12.75 22.97 4.12
N THR A 167 12.18 21.77 4.30
CA THR A 167 12.94 20.58 4.71
C THR A 167 13.56 19.86 3.52
N SER A 168 14.39 18.83 3.75
CA SER A 168 14.95 18.03 2.65
C SER A 168 13.86 17.27 1.89
N SER A 169 14.12 16.94 0.62
CA SER A 169 13.18 16.18 -0.23
C SER A 169 12.71 14.87 0.42
N GLY A 170 13.62 14.15 1.09
CA GLY A 170 13.30 12.96 1.87
C GLY A 170 12.27 13.24 2.96
N MET A 171 12.45 14.29 3.77
CA MET A 171 11.51 14.70 4.82
C MET A 171 10.16 15.14 4.24
N GLN A 172 10.17 15.91 3.16
CA GLN A 172 8.96 16.36 2.46
C GLN A 172 8.12 15.18 1.94
N SER A 173 8.77 14.08 1.57
CA SER A 173 8.10 12.86 1.10
C SER A 173 7.59 11.98 2.24
N VAL A 174 8.42 11.70 3.25
CA VAL A 174 8.10 10.72 4.29
C VAL A 174 7.24 11.25 5.43
N ILE A 175 7.28 12.55 5.72
CA ILE A 175 6.50 13.12 6.83
C ILE A 175 4.99 13.07 6.54
N PRO A 176 4.50 13.51 5.36
CA PRO A 176 3.10 13.31 4.98
C PRO A 176 2.70 11.84 5.01
N LEU A 177 3.55 10.96 4.49
CA LEU A 177 3.33 9.52 4.50
C LEU A 177 3.18 9.00 5.94
N ALA A 178 4.09 9.35 6.85
CA ALA A 178 4.04 8.90 8.25
C ALA A 178 2.76 9.37 8.95
N LEU A 179 2.38 10.63 8.75
CA LEU A 179 1.21 11.22 9.40
C LEU A 179 -0.09 10.58 8.91
N ILE A 180 -0.18 10.31 7.60
CA ILE A 180 -1.34 9.62 7.00
C ILE A 180 -1.40 8.17 7.50
N THR A 181 -0.28 7.46 7.53
CA THR A 181 -0.22 6.09 8.05
C THR A 181 -0.60 6.05 9.53
N GLU A 182 -0.11 6.97 10.35
CA GLU A 182 -0.52 7.10 11.75
C GLU A 182 -2.04 7.30 11.87
N TYR A 183 -2.58 8.27 11.13
CA TYR A 183 -4.02 8.59 11.15
C TYR A 183 -4.90 7.38 10.79
N TYR A 184 -4.53 6.63 9.74
CA TYR A 184 -5.30 5.47 9.31
C TYR A 184 -5.01 4.20 10.10
N SER A 185 -3.81 4.01 10.64
CA SER A 185 -3.46 2.81 11.41
C SER A 185 -4.29 2.64 12.68
N LYS A 186 -4.88 3.73 13.19
CA LYS A 186 -5.84 3.72 14.31
C LYS A 186 -7.20 3.13 13.94
N LYS A 187 -7.45 2.89 12.65
CA LYS A 187 -8.65 2.25 12.11
C LYS A 187 -8.34 0.78 11.83
N GLU A 188 -9.37 -0.05 11.89
CA GLU A 188 -9.25 -1.49 11.56
C GLU A 188 -9.40 -1.77 10.07
N ASN A 189 -8.69 -2.82 9.62
CA ASN A 189 -8.73 -3.38 8.26
C ASN A 189 -8.59 -2.30 7.18
N ILE A 190 -7.47 -1.59 7.25
CA ILE A 190 -6.96 -0.67 6.23
C ILE A 190 -5.95 -1.40 5.35
N CYS A 191 -6.06 -1.25 4.04
CA CYS A 191 -5.01 -1.60 3.10
C CYS A 191 -4.17 -0.37 2.74
N PHE A 192 -2.89 -0.40 3.06
CA PHE A 192 -1.91 0.60 2.63
C PHE A 192 -1.24 0.14 1.34
N ILE A 193 -1.26 0.96 0.30
CA ILE A 193 -0.57 0.71 -0.97
C ILE A 193 0.45 1.83 -1.18
N ILE A 194 1.73 1.50 -1.05
CA ILE A 194 2.80 2.49 -0.97
C ILE A 194 3.79 2.30 -2.11
N GLU A 195 3.88 3.29 -2.99
CA GLU A 195 4.84 3.28 -4.09
C GLU A 195 6.18 3.88 -3.67
N GLU A 196 7.26 3.14 -3.88
CA GLU A 196 8.66 3.55 -3.68
C GLU A 196 8.86 4.43 -2.42
N PRO A 197 8.58 3.89 -1.21
CA PRO A 197 8.73 4.62 0.05
C PRO A 197 10.16 5.14 0.29
N GLU A 198 11.17 4.51 -0.30
CA GLU A 198 12.60 4.79 -0.18
C GLU A 198 13.12 6.03 -0.90
N LEU A 199 12.35 6.60 -1.84
CA LEU A 199 12.85 7.69 -2.67
C LEU A 199 13.41 8.86 -1.82
N ASN A 200 14.66 9.23 -2.09
CA ASN A 200 15.42 10.26 -1.38
C ASN A 200 15.76 9.93 0.09
N LEU A 201 15.72 8.65 0.51
CA LEU A 201 16.06 8.22 1.86
C LEU A 201 17.40 7.48 1.92
N TYR A 202 18.14 7.74 2.99
CA TYR A 202 19.34 6.97 3.32
C TYR A 202 18.96 5.54 3.76
N PRO A 203 19.78 4.51 3.47
CA PRO A 203 19.49 3.11 3.81
C PRO A 203 19.06 2.87 5.26
N SER A 204 19.73 3.54 6.22
CA SER A 204 19.39 3.40 7.64
C SER A 204 17.99 3.94 8.00
N THR A 205 17.49 4.94 7.27
CA THR A 205 16.11 5.44 7.41
C THR A 205 15.12 4.49 6.76
N GLN A 206 15.46 3.87 5.64
CA GLN A 206 14.60 2.88 4.97
C GLN A 206 14.32 1.66 5.87
N LYS A 207 15.35 1.18 6.61
CA LYS A 207 15.19 0.13 7.62
C LYS A 207 14.17 0.50 8.71
N LYS A 208 14.32 1.69 9.31
CA LYS A 208 13.39 2.19 10.34
C LYS A 208 11.99 2.45 9.80
N LEU A 209 11.88 2.91 8.55
CA LEU A 209 10.61 3.09 7.86
C LEU A 209 9.88 1.76 7.64
N SER A 210 10.63 0.70 7.32
CA SER A 210 10.11 -0.67 7.19
C SER A 210 9.55 -1.17 8.53
N GLU A 211 10.31 -1.00 9.64
CA GLU A 211 9.83 -1.31 10.99
C GLU A 211 8.55 -0.53 11.35
N PHE A 212 8.50 0.76 11.00
CA PHE A 212 7.32 1.59 11.19
C PHE A 212 6.10 1.04 10.44
N PHE A 213 6.23 0.69 9.16
CA PHE A 213 5.10 0.14 8.40
C PHE A 213 4.59 -1.17 8.99
N ILE A 214 5.48 -2.07 9.40
CA ILE A 214 5.11 -3.35 9.99
C ILE A 214 4.37 -3.15 11.31
N GLU A 215 4.86 -2.25 12.17
CA GLU A 215 4.14 -1.92 13.40
C GLU A 215 2.72 -1.40 13.12
N LYS A 216 2.54 -0.58 12.08
CA LYS A 216 1.22 -0.04 11.72
C LYS A 216 0.33 -1.06 11.01
N CYS A 217 0.92 -1.99 10.28
CA CYS A 217 0.23 -3.07 9.57
C CYS A 217 -0.27 -4.16 10.53
N LEU A 218 0.59 -4.61 11.46
CA LEU A 218 0.25 -5.66 12.41
C LEU A 218 -0.79 -5.20 13.44
N LYS A 219 -0.95 -3.89 13.64
CA LYS A 219 -2.05 -3.33 14.42
C LYS A 219 -3.35 -3.38 13.62
N ASN A 220 -4.42 -3.79 14.28
CA ASN A 220 -5.80 -3.66 13.80
C ASN A 220 -6.12 -4.39 12.47
N ASP A 221 -5.43 -5.50 12.20
CA ASP A 221 -5.64 -6.35 11.02
C ASP A 221 -5.50 -5.57 9.69
N ASN A 222 -4.50 -4.69 9.63
CA ASN A 222 -4.22 -3.90 8.44
C ASN A 222 -3.36 -4.70 7.46
N HIS A 223 -3.42 -4.29 6.19
CA HIS A 223 -2.67 -4.90 5.09
C HIS A 223 -1.72 -3.88 4.47
N LEU A 224 -0.59 -4.35 3.94
CA LEU A 224 0.46 -3.52 3.36
C LEU A 224 0.90 -4.09 2.02
N ILE A 225 0.90 -3.24 1.01
CA ILE A 225 1.45 -3.51 -0.33
C ILE A 225 2.48 -2.41 -0.59
N ILE A 226 3.71 -2.81 -0.93
CA ILE A 226 4.80 -1.88 -1.24
C ILE A 226 5.36 -2.24 -2.61
N THR A 227 5.62 -1.23 -3.44
CA THR A 227 6.55 -1.36 -4.57
C THR A 227 7.87 -0.75 -4.16
N THR A 228 8.97 -1.40 -4.51
CA THR A 228 10.31 -0.96 -4.11
C THR A 228 11.35 -1.46 -5.08
N HIS A 229 12.37 -0.63 -5.30
CA HIS A 229 13.62 -1.00 -5.94
C HIS A 229 14.77 -1.11 -4.92
N SER A 230 14.47 -1.02 -3.63
CA SER A 230 15.47 -0.98 -2.58
C SER A 230 15.81 -2.37 -2.06
N PRO A 231 17.06 -2.85 -2.24
CA PRO A 231 17.50 -4.05 -1.54
C PRO A 231 17.44 -3.86 -0.02
N TYR A 232 17.63 -2.64 0.50
CA TYR A 232 17.59 -2.37 1.93
C TYR A 232 16.21 -2.57 2.57
N ILE A 233 15.12 -2.25 1.85
CA ILE A 233 13.75 -2.53 2.34
C ILE A 233 13.50 -4.04 2.35
N LEU A 234 13.89 -4.75 1.29
CA LEU A 234 13.76 -6.21 1.25
C LEU A 234 14.56 -6.90 2.36
N THR A 235 15.83 -6.52 2.56
CA THR A 235 16.65 -7.03 3.66
C THR A 235 16.03 -6.70 5.02
N ALA A 236 15.46 -5.50 5.20
CA ALA A 236 14.77 -5.15 6.43
C ALA A 236 13.58 -6.07 6.69
N PHE A 237 12.70 -6.31 5.71
CA PHE A 237 11.60 -7.27 5.87
C PHE A 237 12.08 -8.70 6.08
N SER A 238 13.12 -9.14 5.39
CA SER A 238 13.72 -10.47 5.59
C SER A 238 14.17 -10.67 7.05
N ASN A 239 14.84 -9.67 7.64
CA ASN A 239 15.23 -9.72 9.06
C ASN A 239 14.01 -9.80 10.02
N LEU A 240 12.92 -9.10 9.68
CA LEU A 240 11.70 -9.10 10.50
C LEU A 240 10.91 -10.41 10.38
N ILE A 241 10.95 -11.06 9.21
CA ILE A 241 10.44 -12.41 8.96
C ILE A 241 11.26 -13.43 9.74
N GLU A 242 12.59 -13.32 9.69
CA GLU A 242 13.47 -14.24 10.40
C GLU A 242 13.29 -14.17 11.92
N ALA A 243 13.05 -12.98 12.45
CA ALA A 243 12.63 -12.84 13.85
C ALA A 243 11.32 -13.58 14.14
N GLY A 244 10.34 -13.52 13.24
CA GLY A 244 9.08 -14.27 13.37
C GLY A 244 9.25 -15.79 13.25
N ASN A 245 10.10 -16.26 12.35
CA ASN A 245 10.47 -17.68 12.22
C ASN A 245 11.10 -18.18 13.52
N LEU A 246 12.12 -17.47 14.02
CA LEU A 246 12.79 -17.83 15.26
C LEU A 246 11.82 -17.82 16.45
N ALA A 247 10.94 -16.82 16.57
CA ALA A 247 9.95 -16.75 17.64
C ALA A 247 8.96 -17.95 17.68
N ASN A 248 8.80 -18.66 16.57
CA ASN A 248 7.98 -19.86 16.47
C ASN A 248 8.78 -21.17 16.62
N SER A 249 10.12 -21.09 16.69
CA SER A 249 10.99 -22.24 16.92
C SER A 249 10.97 -22.70 18.40
N PRO A 250 10.97 -24.03 18.67
CA PRO A 250 11.03 -24.57 20.03
C PRO A 250 12.28 -24.16 20.84
N GLU A 251 13.35 -23.79 20.15
CA GLU A 251 14.68 -23.54 20.72
C GLU A 251 14.94 -22.05 21.04
N ALA A 252 13.98 -21.17 20.70
CA ALA A 252 14.20 -19.74 20.76
C ALA A 252 14.10 -19.16 22.18
N THR A 253 15.12 -18.40 22.57
CA THR A 253 15.02 -17.48 23.72
C THR A 253 14.36 -16.18 23.27
N LYS A 254 13.03 -16.08 23.42
CA LYS A 254 12.25 -14.90 23.01
C LYS A 254 12.74 -13.62 23.68
N GLU A 255 13.30 -13.72 24.89
CA GLU A 255 13.85 -12.60 25.64
C GLU A 255 15.05 -11.97 24.92
N LYS A 256 16.03 -12.78 24.49
CA LYS A 256 17.19 -12.30 23.74
C LYS A 256 16.80 -11.74 22.38
N LEU A 257 15.80 -12.35 21.72
CA LEU A 257 15.33 -11.85 20.43
C LEU A 257 14.68 -10.47 20.57
N ARG A 258 13.90 -10.22 21.63
CA ARG A 258 13.29 -8.91 21.91
C ARG A 258 14.31 -7.79 22.13
N GLU A 259 15.53 -8.12 22.57
CA GLU A 259 16.63 -7.16 22.69
C GLU A 259 17.20 -6.73 21.33
N ILE A 260 17.09 -7.58 20.30
CA ILE A 260 17.59 -7.33 18.95
C ILE A 260 16.49 -6.68 18.09
N ILE A 261 15.32 -7.33 18.02
CA ILE A 261 14.14 -6.88 17.27
C ILE A 261 12.93 -6.97 18.19
N PRO A 262 12.30 -5.83 18.54
CA PRO A 262 11.07 -5.82 19.33
C PRO A 262 9.95 -6.67 18.71
N GLU A 263 9.18 -7.35 19.56
CA GLU A 263 8.11 -8.27 19.16
C GLU A 263 7.04 -7.65 18.26
N LYS A 264 6.79 -6.33 18.42
CA LYS A 264 5.87 -5.57 17.56
C LYS A 264 6.27 -5.48 16.08
N TYR A 265 7.46 -5.95 15.72
CA TYR A 265 7.94 -5.97 14.34
C TYR A 265 8.08 -7.38 13.76
N TRP A 266 7.81 -8.44 14.52
CA TRP A 266 7.97 -9.81 14.02
C TRP A 266 6.89 -10.14 13.00
N ILE A 267 7.31 -10.67 11.84
CA ILE A 267 6.41 -10.99 10.73
C ILE A 267 6.28 -12.50 10.61
N ASN A 268 5.06 -13.01 10.47
CA ASN A 268 4.87 -14.40 10.06
C ASN A 268 5.11 -14.54 8.56
N PHE A 269 6.08 -15.36 8.16
CA PHE A 269 6.38 -15.69 6.77
C PHE A 269 5.13 -16.08 5.96
N ASP A 270 4.21 -16.84 6.56
CA ASP A 270 3.02 -17.35 5.84
C ASP A 270 2.01 -16.24 5.50
N ASN A 271 2.19 -15.04 6.06
CA ASN A 271 1.40 -13.84 5.77
C ASN A 271 2.10 -12.90 4.77
N VAL A 272 3.25 -13.29 4.22
CA VAL A 272 4.04 -12.48 3.29
C VAL A 272 3.92 -13.03 1.88
N SER A 273 3.94 -12.11 0.90
CA SER A 273 4.12 -12.43 -0.51
C SER A 273 5.09 -11.42 -1.10
N ALA A 274 6.09 -11.88 -1.85
CA ALA A 274 7.10 -11.05 -2.46
C ALA A 274 7.29 -11.46 -3.92
N TYR A 275 7.27 -10.48 -4.83
CA TYR A 275 7.36 -10.73 -6.26
C TYR A 275 8.34 -9.78 -6.93
N TYR A 276 9.19 -10.32 -7.80
CA TYR A 276 9.99 -9.56 -8.74
C TYR A 276 9.25 -9.44 -10.08
N VAL A 277 9.11 -8.22 -10.60
CA VAL A 277 8.39 -7.96 -11.85
C VAL A 277 9.38 -7.61 -12.95
N ALA A 278 9.58 -8.53 -13.89
CA ALA A 278 10.45 -8.34 -15.03
C ALA A 278 9.82 -8.93 -16.30
N ASN A 279 10.08 -8.30 -17.45
CA ASN A 279 9.62 -8.78 -18.76
C ASN A 279 8.10 -9.05 -18.85
N GLY A 280 7.29 -8.28 -18.12
CA GLY A 280 5.83 -8.44 -18.09
C GLY A 280 5.32 -9.64 -17.29
N VAL A 281 6.19 -10.29 -16.49
CA VAL A 281 5.85 -11.42 -15.63
C VAL A 281 6.21 -11.09 -14.18
N ALA A 282 5.42 -11.58 -13.23
CA ALA A 282 5.74 -11.54 -11.80
C ALA A 282 6.30 -12.91 -11.38
N LYS A 283 7.54 -12.93 -10.87
CA LYS A 283 8.24 -14.09 -10.35
C LYS A 283 8.19 -14.06 -8.82
N ASP A 284 7.79 -15.15 -8.18
CA ASP A 284 7.86 -15.31 -6.72
C ASP A 284 9.34 -15.33 -6.29
N ILE A 285 9.67 -14.54 -5.27
CA ILE A 285 11.04 -14.42 -4.70
C ILE A 285 11.07 -14.82 -3.22
N LEU A 286 10.03 -15.50 -2.73
CA LEU A 286 10.08 -16.15 -1.43
C LEU A 286 10.81 -17.49 -1.52
N ASP A 287 11.81 -17.66 -0.68
CA ASP A 287 12.42 -18.96 -0.44
C ASP A 287 11.57 -19.70 0.61
N LYS A 288 10.90 -20.78 0.17
CA LYS A 288 10.03 -21.59 1.03
C LYS A 288 10.80 -22.60 1.88
N GLU A 289 12.03 -22.94 1.49
CA GLU A 289 12.89 -23.84 2.26
C GLU A 289 13.52 -23.07 3.41
N GLU A 290 14.10 -21.90 3.12
CA GLU A 290 14.73 -21.02 4.11
C GLU A 290 13.74 -20.06 4.81
N ARG A 291 12.45 -20.08 4.42
CA ARG A 291 11.39 -19.18 4.93
C ARG A 291 11.81 -17.70 4.94
N SER A 292 12.43 -17.24 3.86
CA SER A 292 12.98 -15.89 3.74
C SER A 292 12.66 -15.24 2.39
N ILE A 293 13.04 -13.97 2.20
CA ILE A 293 12.96 -13.26 0.91
C ILE A 293 14.33 -13.33 0.24
N ASP A 294 14.37 -13.76 -1.02
CA ASP A 294 15.56 -13.65 -1.87
C ASP A 294 15.77 -12.18 -2.28
N ALA A 295 16.56 -11.46 -1.48
CA ALA A 295 16.85 -10.05 -1.69
C ALA A 295 17.79 -9.79 -2.89
N ASN A 296 18.51 -10.81 -3.35
CA ASN A 296 19.44 -10.68 -4.49
C ASN A 296 18.67 -10.60 -5.82
N ALA A 297 17.40 -11.00 -5.84
CA ALA A 297 16.57 -11.00 -7.04
C ALA A 297 16.29 -9.61 -7.66
N ILE A 298 16.67 -8.51 -7.00
CA ILE A 298 16.52 -7.13 -7.50
C ILE A 298 17.87 -6.51 -7.89
N ASP A 299 18.99 -7.18 -7.61
CA ASP A 299 20.33 -6.60 -7.71
C ASP A 299 21.04 -6.83 -9.06
N ASP A 300 20.26 -7.06 -10.13
CA ASP A 300 20.76 -7.29 -11.50
C ASP A 300 21.72 -6.18 -11.98
N VAL A 301 21.53 -4.95 -11.49
CA VAL A 301 22.39 -3.79 -11.83
C VAL A 301 23.74 -3.85 -11.12
N SER A 302 23.81 -4.39 -9.90
CA SER A 302 25.10 -4.55 -9.22
C SER A 302 25.93 -5.64 -9.88
N GLU A 303 25.31 -6.69 -10.41
CA GLU A 303 26.02 -7.69 -11.23
C GLU A 303 26.64 -7.04 -12.48
N GLU A 304 25.89 -6.21 -13.21
CA GLU A 304 26.41 -5.48 -14.39
C GLU A 304 27.58 -4.54 -14.01
N ILE A 305 27.44 -3.80 -12.91
CA ILE A 305 28.50 -2.90 -12.41
C ILE A 305 29.75 -3.69 -11.99
N ASP A 306 29.58 -4.84 -11.32
CA ASP A 306 30.67 -5.70 -10.89
C ASP A 306 31.37 -6.34 -12.10
N GLU A 307 30.63 -6.75 -13.14
CA GLU A 307 31.17 -7.22 -14.41
C GLU A 307 32.01 -6.14 -15.10
N GLU A 308 31.50 -4.91 -15.21
CA GLU A 308 32.25 -3.76 -15.74
C GLU A 308 33.53 -3.51 -14.94
N PHE A 309 33.45 -3.53 -13.61
CA PHE A 309 34.60 -3.32 -12.74
C PHE A 309 35.65 -4.42 -12.91
N ASN A 310 35.23 -5.68 -12.97
CA ASN A 310 36.12 -6.82 -13.21
C ASN A 310 36.82 -6.71 -14.56
N ALA A 311 36.08 -6.34 -15.62
CA ALA A 311 36.67 -6.09 -16.94
C ALA A 311 37.73 -4.97 -16.91
N ILE A 312 37.49 -3.90 -16.13
CA ILE A 312 38.47 -2.83 -15.91
C ILE A 312 39.71 -3.33 -15.15
N LEU A 313 39.52 -4.17 -14.12
CA LEU A 313 40.64 -4.76 -13.37
C LEU A 313 41.49 -5.67 -14.26
N ASP A 314 40.87 -6.50 -15.08
CA ASP A 314 41.57 -7.39 -15.99
C ASP A 314 42.47 -6.60 -16.95
N LEU A 315 41.96 -5.53 -17.57
CA LEU A 315 42.74 -4.62 -18.42
C LEU A 315 43.89 -3.92 -17.66
N LYS A 316 43.68 -3.60 -16.38
CA LYS A 316 44.68 -2.95 -15.53
C LYS A 316 45.82 -3.91 -15.16
N TYR A 317 45.53 -5.19 -14.99
CA TYR A 317 46.50 -6.21 -14.57
C TYR A 317 47.05 -7.05 -15.74
N GLU A 318 46.49 -6.96 -16.95
CA GLU A 318 47.03 -7.57 -18.18
C GLU A 318 48.41 -7.04 -18.62
N LYS A 319 48.91 -5.93 -18.03
CA LYS A 319 50.22 -5.33 -18.34
C LYS A 319 51.30 -5.51 -17.26
N LYS A 320 51.33 -6.65 -16.56
CA LYS A 320 52.48 -7.02 -15.72
C LYS A 320 53.09 -8.35 -16.09
#